data_AF-A0ABD0SLS8-F1
#
_entry.id   AF-A0ABD0SLS8-F1
#
_cell.length_a   1.000
_cell.length_b   1.000
_cell.length_c   1.000
_cell.angle_alpha   90.00
_cell.angle_beta   90.00
_cell.angle_gamma   90.00
#
_symmetry.space_group_name_H-M   'P 1'
#
loop_
_entity.id
_entity.type
_entity.pdbx_description
1 polymer ?
#
loop_
_entity_poly.entity_id
_entity_poly.type
_entity_poly.pdbx_seq_one_letter_code
_entity_poly.pdbx_strand_id
1 'polypeptide(L)'
;MLVLLYLMMMLWSIRVHGANNSVVLKTMSLNYGKQVYPCLDELNLGQDVLTDFLYYWQEDRQFTNKQVGCTVICVSKKLNLLDKAGRLSQPDAEAYVKTAGGDDNLAKYLVYLYQSCQKVVNETEPCENALQTTNCFRKAVQRAKYSPDVPVEVRQRSDG
;
A
#
# COMPACT_ATOMS: atom_id res chain seq x y z
N MET A 1 -15.65 -44.12 -13.45
CA MET A 1 -16.01 -42.76 -13.92
C MET A 1 -16.29 -41.80 -12.77
N LEU A 2 -17.18 -42.11 -11.82
CA LEU A 2 -17.48 -41.27 -10.64
C LEU A 2 -16.26 -40.99 -9.74
N VAL A 3 -15.38 -41.98 -9.54
CA VAL A 3 -14.15 -41.82 -8.72
C VAL A 3 -13.16 -40.84 -9.36
N LEU A 4 -13.06 -40.82 -10.69
CA LEU A 4 -12.20 -39.89 -11.42
C LEU A 4 -12.75 -38.46 -11.37
N LEU A 5 -14.07 -38.30 -11.43
CA LEU A 5 -14.73 -37.01 -11.25
C LEU A 5 -14.54 -36.47 -9.82
N TYR A 6 -14.60 -37.35 -8.81
CA TYR A 6 -14.38 -36.98 -7.42
C TYR A 6 -12.92 -36.57 -7.15
N LEU A 7 -11.95 -37.27 -7.74
CA LEU A 7 -10.54 -36.91 -7.67
C LEU A 7 -10.25 -35.58 -8.40
N MET A 8 -10.90 -35.32 -9.54
CA MET A 8 -10.78 -34.03 -10.23
C MET A 8 -11.37 -32.88 -9.42
N MET A 9 -12.52 -33.07 -8.74
CA MET A 9 -13.11 -32.06 -7.85
C MET A 9 -12.25 -31.81 -6.61
N MET A 10 -11.68 -32.86 -6.01
CA MET A 10 -10.74 -32.73 -4.89
C MET A 10 -9.45 -32.01 -5.30
N LEU A 11 -8.91 -32.30 -6.49
CA LEU A 11 -7.73 -31.61 -7.04
C LEU A 11 -7.99 -30.13 -7.36
N TRP A 12 -9.21 -29.78 -7.79
CA TRP A 12 -9.64 -28.39 -7.95
C TRP A 12 -9.77 -27.64 -6.62
N SER A 13 -10.17 -28.35 -5.56
CA SER A 13 -10.34 -27.77 -4.22
C SER A 13 -9.00 -27.45 -3.52
N ILE A 14 -7.89 -28.05 -3.97
CA ILE A 14 -6.58 -27.94 -3.29
C ILE A 14 -5.82 -26.65 -3.65
N ARG A 15 -6.24 -25.85 -4.65
CA ARG A 15 -5.45 -24.67 -5.07
C ARG A 15 -6.24 -23.37 -5.24
N VAL A 16 -6.95 -22.96 -4.18
CA VAL A 16 -7.25 -21.53 -3.97
C VAL A 16 -6.89 -21.15 -2.54
N HIS A 17 -5.61 -21.31 -2.17
CA HIS A 17 -5.03 -20.50 -1.10
C HIS A 17 -4.63 -19.15 -1.71
N GLY A 18 -5.63 -18.37 -2.14
CA GLY A 18 -5.41 -16.94 -2.33
C GLY A 18 -5.08 -16.37 -0.96
N ALA A 19 -3.94 -15.71 -0.82
CA ALA A 19 -3.62 -15.01 0.42
C ALA A 19 -4.79 -14.08 0.77
N ASN A 20 -5.20 -14.04 2.04
CA ASN A 20 -6.23 -13.09 2.47
C ASN A 20 -5.71 -11.66 2.17
N ASN A 21 -6.40 -10.93 1.29
CA ASN A 21 -5.97 -9.60 0.83
C ASN A 21 -5.71 -8.63 1.99
N SER A 22 -6.47 -8.73 3.09
CA SER A 22 -6.25 -7.94 4.32
C SER A 22 -4.87 -8.24 4.95
N VAL A 23 -4.43 -9.50 4.93
CA VAL A 23 -3.10 -9.92 5.42
C VAL A 23 -1.99 -9.39 4.50
N VAL A 24 -2.18 -9.43 3.18
CA VAL A 24 -1.23 -8.86 2.21
C VAL A 24 -1.08 -7.36 2.44
N LEU A 25 -2.19 -6.63 2.54
CA LEU A 25 -2.17 -5.18 2.77
C LEU A 25 -1.57 -4.82 4.14
N LYS A 26 -1.83 -5.61 5.18
CA LYS A 26 -1.17 -5.44 6.48
C LYS A 26 0.34 -5.59 6.35
N THR A 27 0.80 -6.63 5.66
CA THR A 27 2.23 -6.90 5.45
C THR A 27 2.90 -5.80 4.62
N MET A 28 2.25 -5.36 3.55
CA MET A 28 2.69 -4.19 2.77
C MET A 28 2.81 -2.95 3.66
N SER A 29 1.78 -2.65 4.43
CA SER A 29 1.74 -1.45 5.28
C SER A 29 2.84 -1.48 6.36
N LEU A 30 3.13 -2.65 6.94
CA LEU A 30 4.24 -2.81 7.88
C LEU A 30 5.59 -2.59 7.20
N ASN A 31 5.79 -3.16 6.00
CA ASN A 31 7.03 -2.98 5.25
C ASN A 31 7.22 -1.52 4.78
N TYR A 32 6.13 -0.85 4.42
CA TYR A 32 6.09 0.57 4.10
C TYR A 32 6.44 1.42 5.33
N GLY A 33 5.81 1.11 6.46
CA GLY A 33 6.01 1.80 7.75
C GLY A 33 7.47 1.83 8.21
N LYS A 34 8.26 0.79 7.92
CA LYS A 34 9.70 0.74 8.27
C LYS A 34 10.51 1.92 7.71
N GLN A 35 10.04 2.54 6.63
CA GLN A 35 10.72 3.67 5.99
C GLN A 35 10.18 5.03 6.43
N VAL A 36 9.06 5.08 7.17
CA VAL A 36 8.41 6.34 7.58
C VAL A 36 9.33 7.12 8.51
N TYR A 37 9.85 6.51 9.58
CA TYR A 37 10.76 7.20 10.51
C TYR A 37 12.01 7.77 9.84
N PRO A 38 12.78 6.99 9.05
CA PRO A 38 13.91 7.54 8.29
C PRO A 38 13.53 8.74 7.41
N CYS A 39 12.34 8.71 6.80
CA CYS A 39 11.85 9.82 5.99
C CYS A 39 11.41 11.04 6.81
N LEU A 40 10.85 10.84 8.01
CA LEU A 40 10.53 11.95 8.90
C LEU A 40 11.82 12.66 9.37
N ASP A 41 12.84 11.88 9.73
CA ASP A 41 14.14 12.41 10.14
C ASP A 41 14.82 13.18 8.98
N GLU A 42 14.87 12.59 7.78
CA GLU A 42 15.45 13.22 6.58
C GLU A 42 14.74 14.52 6.16
N LEU A 43 13.42 14.60 6.39
CA LEU A 43 12.61 15.77 6.07
C LEU A 43 12.49 16.76 7.24
N ASN A 44 13.09 16.45 8.39
CA ASN A 44 12.98 17.22 9.64
C ASN A 44 11.50 17.46 10.05
N LEU A 45 10.69 16.40 10.01
CA LEU A 45 9.26 16.42 10.33
C LEU A 45 8.96 15.84 11.71
N GLY A 46 7.88 16.34 12.32
CA GLY A 46 7.50 16.00 13.69
C GLY A 46 6.56 14.79 13.85
N GLN A 47 6.14 14.59 15.10
CA GLN A 47 5.24 13.51 15.53
C GLN A 47 3.81 13.63 14.98
N ASP A 48 3.41 14.83 14.54
CA ASP A 48 2.12 15.10 13.92
C ASP A 48 1.98 14.31 12.60
N VAL A 49 3.02 14.33 11.76
CA VAL A 49 3.04 13.57 10.50
C VAL A 49 3.08 12.07 10.77
N LEU A 50 3.86 11.62 11.77
CA LEU A 50 3.90 10.20 12.15
C LEU A 50 2.50 9.68 12.54
N THR A 51 1.74 10.48 13.29
CA THR A 51 0.40 10.12 13.75
C THR A 51 -0.51 9.80 12.58
N ASP A 52 -0.40 10.53 11.47
CA ASP A 52 -1.21 10.26 10.27
C ASP A 52 -0.88 8.90 9.63
N PHE A 53 0.38 8.46 9.67
CA PHE A 53 0.76 7.13 9.20
C PHE A 53 0.30 6.01 10.15
N LEU A 54 0.30 6.23 11.47
CA LEU A 54 -0.20 5.27 12.46
C LEU A 54 -1.69 4.98 12.29
N TYR A 55 -2.46 6.03 11.99
CA TYR A 55 -3.91 5.95 11.78
C TYR A 55 -4.29 5.91 10.30
N TYR A 56 -3.34 5.56 9.42
CA TYR A 56 -3.53 5.59 7.98
C TYR A 56 -4.83 4.89 7.56
N TRP A 57 -5.04 3.66 8.01
CA TRP A 57 -6.20 2.84 7.64
C TRP A 57 -7.49 3.13 8.42
N GLN A 58 -7.45 4.00 9.43
CA GLN A 58 -8.65 4.33 10.21
C GLN A 58 -9.73 4.93 9.31
N GLU A 59 -10.96 4.43 9.46
CA GLU A 59 -12.13 4.96 8.76
C GLU A 59 -12.39 6.43 9.13
N ASP A 60 -13.00 7.18 8.21
CA ASP A 60 -13.40 8.59 8.34
C ASP A 60 -12.31 9.64 8.65
N ARG A 61 -11.05 9.26 8.86
CA ARG A 61 -9.94 10.21 8.97
C ARG A 61 -9.64 10.79 7.58
N GLN A 62 -9.47 12.10 7.42
CA GLN A 62 -8.91 12.71 6.20
C GLN A 62 -7.56 13.34 6.53
N PHE A 63 -6.55 13.07 5.70
CA PHE A 63 -5.23 13.66 5.87
C PHE A 63 -5.17 14.95 5.05
N THR A 64 -4.89 16.09 5.68
CA THR A 64 -4.81 17.40 5.04
C THR A 64 -3.41 18.03 5.14
N ASN A 65 -2.50 17.39 5.87
CA ASN A 65 -1.13 17.87 6.01
C ASN A 65 -0.31 17.44 4.79
N LYS A 66 0.08 18.39 3.93
CA LYS A 66 0.91 18.13 2.74
C LYS A 66 2.22 17.40 3.06
N GLN A 67 2.74 17.53 4.29
CA GLN A 67 3.96 16.83 4.70
C GLN A 67 3.80 15.32 4.69
N VAL A 68 2.59 14.80 4.90
CA VAL A 68 2.29 13.37 4.69
C VAL A 68 2.59 12.98 3.25
N GLY A 69 2.22 13.81 2.27
CA GLY A 69 2.55 13.59 0.87
C GLY A 69 4.04 13.64 0.58
N CYS A 70 4.79 14.56 1.19
CA CYS A 70 6.25 14.57 1.09
C CYS A 70 6.87 13.29 1.65
N THR A 71 6.38 12.80 2.80
CA THR A 71 6.83 11.54 3.40
C THR A 71 6.48 10.34 2.51
N VAL A 72 5.29 10.31 1.88
CA VAL A 72 4.91 9.27 0.91
C VAL A 72 5.87 9.23 -0.27
N ILE A 73 6.28 10.38 -0.81
CA ILE A 73 7.27 10.45 -1.89
C ILE A 73 8.62 9.88 -1.41
N CYS A 74 9.08 10.30 -0.24
CA CYS A 74 10.34 9.82 0.33
C CYS A 74 10.34 8.30 0.51
N VAL A 75 9.29 7.73 1.13
CA VAL A 75 9.19 6.28 1.34
C VAL A 75 9.13 5.55 0.01
N SER A 76 8.33 6.04 -0.94
CA SER A 76 8.20 5.44 -2.28
C SER A 76 9.54 5.42 -3.03
N LYS A 77 10.37 6.45 -2.87
CA LYS A 77 11.74 6.48 -3.42
C LYS A 77 12.64 5.43 -2.75
N LYS A 78 12.64 5.35 -1.41
CA LYS A 78 13.45 4.37 -0.66
C LYS A 78 13.10 2.93 -0.99
N LEU A 79 11.84 2.67 -1.31
CA LEU A 79 11.33 1.36 -1.72
C LEU A 79 11.45 1.11 -3.24
N ASN A 80 12.04 2.04 -4.00
CA ASN A 80 12.14 1.98 -5.46
C ASN A 80 10.79 1.76 -6.17
N LEU A 81 9.73 2.40 -5.67
CA LEU A 81 8.38 2.26 -6.23
C LEU A 81 8.08 3.29 -7.34
N LEU A 82 8.97 4.25 -7.57
CA LEU A 82 8.74 5.34 -8.52
C LEU A 82 9.59 5.20 -9.78
N ASP A 83 9.01 5.54 -10.93
CA ASP A 83 9.69 5.69 -12.20
C ASP A 83 10.52 6.99 -12.25
N LYS A 84 11.25 7.21 -13.34
CA LYS A 84 12.07 8.42 -13.54
C LYS A 84 11.25 9.72 -13.58
N ALA A 85 9.95 9.63 -13.84
CA ALA A 85 9.03 10.77 -13.83
C ALA A 85 8.35 10.97 -12.47
N GLY A 86 8.73 10.19 -11.44
CA GLY A 86 8.15 10.27 -10.10
C GLY A 86 6.76 9.63 -9.98
N ARG A 87 6.32 8.85 -10.97
CA ARG A 87 5.04 8.12 -10.93
C ARG A 87 5.26 6.69 -10.46
N LEU A 88 4.19 5.98 -10.08
CA LEU A 88 4.35 4.60 -9.63
C LEU A 88 4.86 3.71 -10.77
N SER A 89 6.03 3.11 -10.57
CA SER A 89 6.58 2.10 -11.47
C SER A 89 5.74 0.83 -11.35
N GLN A 90 4.99 0.50 -12.40
CA GLN A 90 4.16 -0.70 -12.43
C GLN A 90 4.93 -1.99 -12.11
N PRO A 91 6.07 -2.33 -12.75
CA PRO A 91 6.76 -3.57 -12.47
C PRO A 91 7.28 -3.65 -11.02
N ASP A 92 7.81 -2.55 -10.48
CA ASP A 92 8.36 -2.52 -9.13
C ASP A 92 7.26 -2.58 -8.06
N ALA A 93 6.14 -1.89 -8.31
CA ALA A 93 4.99 -1.91 -7.42
C ALA A 93 4.28 -3.27 -7.42
N GLU A 94 4.11 -3.92 -8.59
CA GLU A 94 3.58 -5.28 -8.64
C GLU A 94 4.50 -6.27 -7.91
N ALA A 95 5.82 -6.15 -8.10
CA ALA A 95 6.80 -6.97 -7.38
C ALA A 95 6.69 -6.74 -5.86
N TYR A 96 6.59 -5.48 -5.43
CA TYR A 96 6.42 -5.13 -4.01
C TYR A 96 5.18 -5.80 -3.39
N VAL A 97 4.03 -5.78 -4.06
CA VAL A 97 2.82 -6.48 -3.59
C VAL A 97 3.06 -7.99 -3.47
N LYS A 98 3.73 -8.60 -4.45
CA LYS A 98 4.04 -10.03 -4.46
C LYS A 98 4.99 -10.43 -3.33
N THR A 99 5.97 -9.58 -2.98
CA THR A 99 6.85 -9.84 -1.82
C THR A 99 6.08 -9.85 -0.49
N ALA A 100 4.92 -9.19 -0.42
CA ALA A 100 4.02 -9.23 0.71
C ALA A 100 3.02 -10.42 0.69
N GLY A 101 3.16 -11.33 -0.28
CA GLY A 101 2.31 -12.52 -0.43
C GLY A 101 1.10 -12.34 -1.34
N GLY A 102 0.98 -11.21 -2.05
CA GLY A 102 -0.08 -11.01 -3.03
C GLY A 102 0.13 -11.83 -4.29
N ASP A 103 -0.96 -12.28 -4.91
CA ASP A 103 -0.91 -12.92 -6.23
C ASP A 103 -0.86 -11.88 -7.36
N ASP A 104 -0.73 -12.34 -8.61
CA ASP A 104 -0.66 -11.48 -9.79
C ASP A 104 -1.91 -10.61 -9.98
N ASN A 105 -3.08 -11.11 -9.59
CA ASN A 105 -4.34 -10.38 -9.76
C ASN A 105 -4.43 -9.25 -8.75
N LEU A 106 -4.12 -9.53 -7.48
CA LEU A 106 -4.09 -8.52 -6.43
C LEU A 106 -3.01 -7.45 -6.71
N ALA A 107 -1.82 -7.86 -7.14
CA ALA A 107 -0.74 -6.95 -7.50
C ALA A 107 -1.16 -5.96 -8.60
N LYS A 108 -1.70 -6.47 -9.72
CA LYS A 108 -2.21 -5.64 -10.80
C LYS A 108 -3.35 -4.74 -10.34
N TYR A 109 -4.25 -5.26 -9.52
CA TYR A 109 -5.41 -4.51 -9.04
C TYR A 109 -5.02 -3.34 -8.13
N LEU A 110 -4.11 -3.53 -7.17
CA LEU A 110 -3.65 -2.46 -6.30
C LEU A 110 -2.89 -1.37 -7.07
N VAL A 111 -2.03 -1.78 -8.02
CA VAL A 111 -1.34 -0.83 -8.90
C VAL A 111 -2.33 -0.05 -9.76
N TYR A 112 -3.34 -0.72 -10.31
CA TYR A 112 -4.41 -0.08 -11.07
C TYR A 112 -5.17 0.95 -10.23
N LEU A 113 -5.53 0.64 -8.98
CA LEU A 113 -6.21 1.57 -8.09
C LEU A 113 -5.35 2.83 -7.85
N TYR A 114 -4.06 2.65 -7.55
CA TYR A 114 -3.16 3.78 -7.30
C TYR A 114 -2.97 4.65 -8.55
N GLN A 115 -2.70 4.04 -9.70
CA GLN A 115 -2.54 4.77 -10.97
C GLN A 115 -3.83 5.47 -11.39
N SER A 116 -5.01 4.91 -11.10
CA SER A 116 -6.30 5.56 -11.35
C SER A 116 -6.45 6.81 -10.50
N CYS A 117 -5.97 6.80 -9.26
CA CYS A 117 -5.91 7.99 -8.42
C CYS A 117 -4.94 9.05 -8.96
N GLN A 118 -3.75 8.66 -9.43
CA GLN A 118 -2.81 9.60 -10.03
C GLN A 118 -3.37 10.33 -11.25
N LYS A 119 -4.28 9.70 -12.00
CA LYS A 119 -4.90 10.30 -13.21
C LYS A 119 -5.95 11.35 -12.90
N VAL A 120 -6.61 11.27 -11.75
CA VAL A 120 -7.73 12.17 -11.39
C VAL A 120 -7.29 13.33 -10.50
N VAL A 121 -6.16 13.20 -9.82
CA VAL A 121 -5.57 14.28 -9.02
C VAL A 121 -4.91 15.31 -9.93
N ASN A 122 -5.30 16.58 -9.78
CA ASN A 122 -4.83 17.68 -10.62
C ASN A 122 -4.04 18.72 -9.81
N GLU A 123 -3.13 18.25 -8.97
CA GLU A 123 -2.25 19.10 -8.17
C GLU A 123 -0.88 19.21 -8.81
N THR A 124 -0.32 20.42 -8.87
CA THR A 124 1.00 20.69 -9.46
C THR A 124 2.12 20.59 -8.44
N GLU A 125 1.83 20.87 -7.17
CA GLU A 125 2.80 20.73 -6.08
C GLU A 125 2.98 19.24 -5.76
N PRO A 126 4.20 18.68 -5.83
CA PRO A 126 4.43 17.25 -5.70
C PRO A 126 3.89 16.64 -4.40
N CYS A 127 4.09 17.30 -3.25
CA CYS A 127 3.64 16.76 -1.98
C CYS A 127 2.11 16.77 -1.86
N GLU A 128 1.44 17.84 -2.27
CA GLU A 128 -0.02 17.90 -2.33
C GLU A 128 -0.58 16.85 -3.31
N ASN A 129 0.03 16.68 -4.48
CA ASN A 129 -0.34 15.63 -5.44
C ASN A 129 -0.24 14.23 -4.82
N ALA A 130 0.86 13.94 -4.12
CA ALA A 130 1.06 12.67 -3.43
C ALA A 130 0.06 12.46 -2.29
N LEU A 131 -0.25 13.51 -1.52
CA LEU A 131 -1.24 13.47 -0.45
C LEU A 131 -2.63 13.12 -1.00
N GLN A 132 -3.09 13.83 -2.03
CA GLN A 132 -4.41 13.62 -2.63
C GLN A 132 -4.49 12.25 -3.31
N THR A 133 -3.43 11.81 -4.00
CA THR A 133 -3.33 10.47 -4.59
C THR A 133 -3.46 9.39 -3.52
N THR A 134 -2.73 9.55 -2.40
CA THR A 134 -2.73 8.62 -1.27
C THR A 134 -4.10 8.54 -0.59
N ASN A 135 -4.76 9.69 -0.37
CA ASN A 135 -6.12 9.73 0.15
C ASN A 135 -7.13 9.03 -0.77
N CYS A 136 -7.02 9.24 -2.08
CA CYS A 136 -7.85 8.56 -3.07
C CYS A 136 -7.62 7.04 -3.02
N PHE A 137 -6.35 6.60 -3.03
CA PHE A 137 -6.00 5.18 -3.02
C PHE A 137 -6.54 4.49 -1.77
N ARG A 138 -6.36 5.10 -0.59
CA ARG A 138 -6.92 4.60 0.66
C ARG A 138 -8.42 4.38 0.59
N LYS A 139 -9.18 5.38 0.12
CA LYS A 139 -10.64 5.28 -0.03
C LYS A 139 -11.04 4.16 -1.00
N ALA A 140 -10.28 3.98 -2.09
CA ALA A 140 -10.53 2.90 -3.05
C ALA A 140 -10.31 1.52 -2.42
N VAL A 141 -9.24 1.35 -1.65
CA VAL A 141 -8.93 0.10 -0.93
C VAL A 141 -9.97 -0.21 0.15
N GLN A 142 -10.40 0.80 0.92
CA GLN A 142 -11.45 0.65 1.92
C GLN A 142 -12.78 0.21 1.28
N ARG A 143 -13.17 0.80 0.14
CA ARG A 143 -14.36 0.38 -0.63
C ARG A 143 -14.25 -1.05 -1.16
N ALA A 144 -13.06 -1.48 -1.53
CA ALA A 144 -12.79 -2.86 -1.95
C ALA A 144 -12.77 -3.86 -0.77
N LYS A 145 -12.87 -3.38 0.47
CA LYS A 145 -12.79 -4.19 1.71
C LYS A 145 -11.49 -5.00 1.83
N TYR A 146 -10.38 -4.41 1.36
CA TYR A 146 -9.05 -5.02 1.48
C TYR A 146 -8.21 -4.38 2.58
N SER A 147 -8.64 -3.26 3.16
CA SER A 147 -7.91 -2.60 4.25
C SER A 147 -7.72 -3.53 5.45
N PRO A 148 -6.58 -3.45 6.17
CA PRO A 148 -6.37 -4.23 7.38
C PRO A 148 -7.43 -3.91 8.45
N ASP A 149 -7.97 -4.95 9.09
CA ASP A 149 -9.01 -4.82 10.13
C ASP A 149 -8.48 -4.27 11.47
N VAL A 150 -7.15 -4.25 11.63
CA VAL A 150 -6.46 -3.73 12.82
C VAL A 150 -5.48 -2.63 12.42
N PRO A 151 -5.26 -1.60 13.27
CA PRO A 151 -4.26 -0.57 13.03
C PRO A 151 -2.89 -1.18 12.72
N VAL A 152 -2.19 -0.58 11.76
CA VAL A 152 -0.84 -1.00 11.40
C VAL A 152 0.14 -0.18 12.22
N GLU A 153 0.83 -0.82 13.16
CA GLU A 153 1.87 -0.17 13.94
C GLU A 153 3.09 0.14 13.06
N VAL A 154 3.38 1.43 12.89
CA VAL A 154 4.63 1.91 12.32
C VAL A 154 5.66 1.89 13.45
N ARG A 155 6.55 0.89 13.45
CA ARG A 155 7.60 0.77 14.47
C ARG A 155 8.88 1.43 14.00
N GLN A 156 9.48 2.26 14.86
CA GLN A 156 10.84 2.73 14.68
C GLN A 156 11.76 1.51 14.71
N ARG A 157 12.71 1.43 13.77
CA ARG A 157 13.77 0.44 13.88
C ARG A 157 14.61 0.85 15.09
N SER A 158 14.51 0.11 16.19
CA SER A 158 15.46 0.21 17.28
C SER A 158 16.75 -0.45 16.78
N ASP A 159 17.67 0.36 16.29
CA ASP A 159 18.99 -0.09 15.89
C ASP A 159 19.69 -0.66 17.13
N GLY A 160 20.08 -1.94 17.04
CA GLY A 160 21.01 -2.61 17.94
C GLY A 160 22.24 -3.00 17.16
#